data_AF-A0A1C5X408-F1
#
_entry.id   AF-A0A1C5X408-F1
#
_cell.length_a   1.000
_cell.length_b   1.000
_cell.length_c   1.000
_cell.angle_alpha   90.00
_cell.angle_beta   90.00
_cell.angle_gamma   90.00
#
_symmetry.space_group_name_H-M   'P 1'
#
loop_
_entity.id
_entity.type
_entity.pdbx_description
1 polymer ?
#
loop_
_entity_poly.entity_id
_entity_poly.type
_entity_poly.pdbx_seq_one_letter_code
_entity_poly.pdbx_strand_id
1 'polypeptide(L)'
;MDLEWNQGYDKTVLDEVLQIGAVRVDRLGGPITDIFCAFIRPRVHKKMKQMARYLPELRRSLDSETTFPEAMGAFLDWCGDEREFGAWGSGDMEVLAQNCRYWKMEADLSKKVWDLQRAFSITVGTGQSVALYRAVEYCGVPAPFEFHNALNDCVYTAVVSQWISPAAIDELSSPAWVKKFTWTSEPEGSSREIGPFQTARSGLNSRTSRLMSCPLCGEKGWVIQWRSRREGVYFGTFPCREHGRFLVRFVMSPGEDGLFRGRLSLPPLTDATIQAYSEAMKGQLHSCKALGGRRRRRGGRRRSGDEAREKAS
;
A
#
# COMPACT_ATOMS: atom_id res chain seq x y z
N MET A 1 3.64 -15.63 11.67
CA MET A 1 2.44 -16.39 12.07
C MET A 1 1.87 -17.04 10.83
N ASP A 2 1.15 -18.13 11.04
CA ASP A 2 0.55 -18.95 10.00
C ASP A 2 -0.65 -19.70 10.61
N LEU A 3 -1.62 -20.10 9.80
CA LEU A 3 -2.80 -20.83 10.22
C LEU A 3 -3.02 -22.06 9.36
N GLU A 4 -3.58 -23.10 9.98
CA GLU A 4 -4.20 -24.19 9.24
C GLU A 4 -5.70 -24.18 9.48
N TRP A 5 -6.50 -24.37 8.42
CA TRP A 5 -7.96 -24.28 8.51
C TRP A 5 -8.68 -25.29 7.61
N ASN A 6 -9.94 -25.54 7.97
CA ASN A 6 -10.88 -26.30 7.15
C ASN A 6 -11.93 -25.37 6.56
N GLN A 7 -12.08 -25.40 5.24
CA GLN A 7 -13.22 -24.74 4.60
C GLN A 7 -14.40 -25.72 4.55
N GLY A 8 -15.59 -25.31 4.99
CA GLY A 8 -16.79 -26.15 4.94
C GLY A 8 -17.31 -26.47 3.53
N TYR A 9 -18.13 -27.54 3.43
CA TYR A 9 -19.01 -27.81 2.27
C TYR A 9 -20.44 -27.29 2.48
N ASP A 10 -20.74 -26.72 3.64
CA ASP A 10 -22.09 -26.31 4.04
C ASP A 10 -22.36 -24.84 3.71
N LYS A 11 -23.54 -24.34 4.11
CA LYS A 11 -23.94 -22.95 3.88
C LYS A 11 -23.14 -21.94 4.72
N THR A 12 -22.41 -22.41 5.74
CA THR A 12 -21.60 -21.55 6.59
C THR A 12 -20.29 -21.28 5.85
N VAL A 13 -20.11 -20.04 5.39
CA VAL A 13 -18.87 -19.62 4.76
C VAL A 13 -17.92 -19.19 5.88
N LEU A 14 -17.24 -20.17 6.47
CA LEU A 14 -16.18 -20.00 7.46
C LEU A 14 -14.98 -20.83 7.04
N ASP A 15 -13.80 -20.24 7.09
CA ASP A 15 -12.53 -20.97 7.02
C ASP A 15 -12.15 -21.31 8.47
N GLU A 16 -12.67 -22.43 8.98
CA GLU A 16 -12.59 -22.81 10.38
C GLU A 16 -11.15 -23.15 10.78
N VAL A 17 -10.55 -22.34 11.63
CA VAL A 17 -9.15 -22.50 12.06
C VAL A 17 -8.99 -23.76 12.92
N LEU A 18 -8.00 -24.58 12.57
CA LEU A 18 -7.63 -25.84 13.21
C LEU A 18 -6.30 -25.76 13.95
N GLN A 19 -5.41 -24.85 13.55
CA GLN A 19 -4.13 -24.62 14.19
C GLN A 19 -3.74 -23.15 14.09
N ILE A 20 -3.23 -22.58 15.17
CA ILE A 20 -2.54 -21.28 15.18
C ILE A 20 -1.07 -21.54 15.46
N GLY A 21 -0.20 -21.10 14.56
CA GLY A 21 1.25 -21.11 14.74
C GLY A 21 1.82 -19.70 14.74
N ALA A 22 2.73 -19.42 15.66
CA ALA A 22 3.50 -18.19 15.65
C ALA A 22 4.87 -18.39 16.30
N VAL A 23 5.84 -17.61 15.83
CA VAL A 23 7.18 -17.48 16.43
C VAL A 23 7.47 -16.00 16.61
N ARG A 24 8.14 -15.67 17.72
CA ARG A 24 8.68 -14.33 17.96
C ARG A 24 10.14 -14.34 17.55
N VAL A 25 10.55 -13.35 16.77
CA VAL A 25 11.96 -13.16 16.39
C VAL A 25 12.45 -11.84 16.97
N ASP A 26 13.72 -11.76 17.34
CA ASP A 26 14.32 -10.51 17.84
C ASP A 26 14.36 -9.40 16.77
N ARG A 27 14.52 -9.78 15.51
CA ARG A 27 14.43 -8.98 14.29
C ARG A 27 14.17 -9.92 13.10
N LEU A 28 13.77 -9.36 11.95
CA LEU A 28 13.67 -10.13 10.71
C LEU A 28 15.03 -10.78 10.38
N GLY A 29 15.03 -12.09 10.11
CA GLY A 29 16.24 -12.89 9.92
C GLY A 29 17.06 -13.17 11.19
N GLY A 30 16.59 -12.79 12.38
CA GLY A 30 17.25 -13.09 13.64
C GLY A 30 16.72 -14.35 14.34
N PRO A 31 17.29 -14.73 15.49
CA PRO A 31 16.86 -15.89 16.26
C PRO A 31 15.39 -15.83 16.69
N ILE A 32 14.76 -16.99 16.70
CA ILE A 32 13.47 -17.20 17.36
C ILE A 32 13.68 -17.13 18.87
N THR A 33 12.91 -16.29 19.53
CA THR A 33 12.98 -16.01 20.98
C THR A 33 11.82 -16.61 21.75
N ASP A 34 10.69 -16.87 21.08
CA ASP A 34 9.52 -17.46 21.70
C ASP A 34 8.62 -18.14 20.65
N ILE A 35 7.78 -19.08 21.08
CA ILE A 35 6.95 -19.91 20.22
C ILE A 35 5.53 -20.01 20.80
N PHE A 36 4.54 -19.87 19.92
CA PHE A 36 3.15 -20.16 20.22
C PHE A 36 2.60 -21.19 19.24
N CYS A 37 1.91 -22.20 19.77
CA CYS A 37 1.21 -23.19 18.96
C CYS A 37 -0.04 -23.67 19.69
N ALA A 38 -1.19 -23.60 19.02
CA ALA A 38 -2.46 -24.10 19.54
C ALA A 38 -3.18 -24.94 18.49
N PHE A 39 -3.57 -26.16 18.85
CA PHE A 39 -4.47 -27.00 18.05
C PHE A 39 -5.91 -26.79 18.52
N ILE A 40 -6.80 -26.53 17.58
CA ILE A 40 -8.18 -26.13 17.85
C ILE A 40 -9.13 -27.23 17.39
N ARG A 41 -10.07 -27.58 18.26
CA ARG A 41 -11.12 -28.55 17.95
C ARG A 41 -12.12 -27.94 16.95
N PRO A 42 -12.32 -28.53 15.76
CA PRO A 42 -13.37 -28.09 14.85
C PRO A 42 -14.76 -28.40 15.45
N ARG A 43 -15.67 -27.42 15.39
CA ARG A 43 -17.04 -27.47 15.93
C ARG A 43 -18.10 -26.93 14.96
N VAL A 44 -17.69 -26.29 13.86
CA VAL A 44 -18.61 -25.63 12.92
C VAL A 44 -18.99 -26.55 11.78
N HIS A 45 -18.01 -27.07 11.04
CA HIS A 45 -18.29 -27.89 9.86
C HIS A 45 -18.49 -29.35 10.21
N LYS A 46 -19.61 -29.92 9.75
CA LYS A 46 -19.92 -31.35 9.94
C LYS A 46 -18.98 -32.29 9.17
N LYS A 47 -18.35 -31.80 8.10
CA LYS A 47 -17.46 -32.56 7.22
C LYS A 47 -16.24 -31.73 6.86
N MET A 48 -15.07 -32.36 6.96
CA MET A 48 -13.81 -31.79 6.48
C MET A 48 -13.72 -31.84 4.96
N LYS A 49 -13.23 -30.76 4.35
CA LYS A 49 -12.83 -30.74 2.94
C LYS A 49 -11.66 -31.67 2.69
N GLN A 50 -11.56 -32.15 1.45
CA GLN A 50 -10.52 -33.11 1.06
C GLN A 50 -9.11 -32.60 1.36
N MET A 51 -8.81 -31.32 1.08
CA MET A 51 -7.47 -30.76 1.35
C MET A 51 -7.13 -30.73 2.84
N ALA A 52 -8.08 -30.33 3.69
CA ALA A 52 -7.87 -30.31 5.13
C ALA A 52 -7.60 -31.69 5.73
N ARG A 53 -8.05 -32.78 5.08
CA ARG A 53 -7.75 -34.16 5.50
C ARG A 53 -6.29 -34.59 5.30
N TYR A 54 -5.55 -33.86 4.49
CA TYR A 54 -4.13 -34.12 4.24
C TYR A 54 -3.21 -33.25 5.09
N LEU A 55 -3.75 -32.43 6.00
CA LEU A 55 -2.93 -31.70 6.97
C LEU A 55 -2.21 -32.70 7.89
N PRO A 56 -0.87 -32.65 8.01
CA PRO A 56 -0.11 -33.68 8.70
C PRO A 56 -0.52 -33.87 10.16
N GLU A 57 -0.86 -32.77 10.85
CA GLU A 57 -1.28 -32.80 12.26
C GLU A 57 -2.79 -32.62 12.48
N LEU A 58 -3.63 -32.87 11.45
CA LEU A 58 -5.09 -32.78 11.60
C LEU A 58 -5.61 -33.57 12.82
N ARG A 59 -5.03 -34.75 13.09
CA ARG A 59 -5.44 -35.59 14.20
C ARG A 59 -5.31 -34.87 15.55
N ARG A 60 -4.29 -34.03 15.72
CA ARG A 60 -4.10 -33.23 16.95
C ARG A 60 -5.21 -32.20 17.13
N SER A 61 -5.66 -31.55 16.04
CA SER A 61 -6.83 -30.66 16.08
C SER A 61 -8.12 -31.43 16.40
N LEU A 62 -8.31 -32.63 15.84
CA LEU A 62 -9.51 -33.44 16.12
C LEU A 62 -9.55 -33.99 17.55
N ASP A 63 -8.40 -34.26 18.15
CA ASP A 63 -8.27 -34.77 19.52
C ASP A 63 -8.16 -33.64 20.55
N SER A 64 -7.96 -32.39 20.12
CA SER A 64 -7.94 -31.22 21.00
C SER A 64 -9.29 -30.99 21.69
N GLU A 65 -9.23 -30.43 22.89
CA GLU A 65 -10.40 -29.91 23.62
C GLU A 65 -10.52 -28.38 23.48
N THR A 66 -9.43 -27.70 23.12
CA THR A 66 -9.34 -26.25 22.98
C THR A 66 -10.27 -25.73 21.90
N THR A 67 -11.07 -24.73 22.26
CA THR A 67 -11.95 -24.00 21.34
C THR A 67 -11.20 -22.84 20.66
N PHE A 68 -11.75 -22.35 19.54
CA PHE A 68 -11.18 -21.17 18.89
C PHE A 68 -11.08 -19.96 19.83
N PRO A 69 -12.12 -19.58 20.62
CA PRO A 69 -12.01 -18.46 21.54
C PRO A 69 -10.92 -18.61 22.60
N GLU A 70 -10.71 -19.80 23.15
CA GLU A 70 -9.65 -20.07 24.13
C GLU A 70 -8.26 -19.94 23.49
N ALA A 71 -8.05 -20.56 22.32
CA ALA A 71 -6.78 -20.48 21.60
C ALA A 71 -6.48 -19.04 21.16
N MET A 72 -7.50 -18.30 20.72
CA MET A 72 -7.36 -16.91 20.30
C MET A 72 -7.07 -15.99 21.49
N GLY A 73 -7.71 -16.20 22.64
CA GLY A 73 -7.38 -15.49 23.88
C GLY A 73 -5.93 -15.70 24.29
N ALA A 74 -5.49 -16.97 24.36
CA ALA A 74 -4.10 -17.31 24.66
C ALA A 74 -3.11 -16.72 23.65
N PHE A 75 -3.47 -16.69 22.36
CA PHE A 75 -2.64 -16.08 21.32
C PHE A 75 -2.52 -14.56 21.50
N LEU A 76 -3.59 -13.86 21.84
CA LEU A 76 -3.57 -12.42 22.12
C LEU A 76 -2.73 -12.10 23.36
N ASP A 77 -2.88 -12.87 24.43
CA ASP A 77 -2.06 -12.73 25.65
C ASP A 77 -0.58 -12.95 25.35
N TRP A 78 -0.26 -13.97 24.53
CA TRP A 78 1.11 -14.22 24.08
C TRP A 78 1.66 -13.09 23.19
N CYS A 79 0.82 -12.48 22.35
CA CYS A 79 1.23 -11.32 21.56
C CYS A 79 1.58 -10.12 22.44
N GLY A 80 0.81 -9.89 23.51
CA GLY A 80 0.93 -8.71 24.36
C GLY A 80 0.79 -7.41 23.57
N ASP A 81 1.78 -6.53 23.71
CA ASP A 81 1.80 -5.23 23.02
C ASP A 81 2.32 -5.29 21.57
N GLU A 82 2.64 -6.47 21.04
CA GLU A 82 3.09 -6.61 19.66
C GLU A 82 1.99 -6.18 18.67
N ARG A 83 2.37 -5.39 17.66
CA ARG A 83 1.48 -4.84 16.63
C ARG A 83 1.93 -5.18 15.21
N GLU A 84 3.10 -5.80 15.03
CA GLU A 84 3.63 -6.17 13.72
C GLU A 84 3.76 -7.69 13.55
N PHE A 85 3.27 -8.20 12.43
CA PHE A 85 3.23 -9.63 12.14
C PHE A 85 3.83 -9.89 10.76
N GLY A 86 4.70 -10.88 10.67
CA GLY A 86 5.11 -11.45 9.39
C GLY A 86 4.28 -12.70 9.09
N ALA A 87 3.75 -12.80 7.88
CA ALA A 87 3.14 -14.02 7.36
C ALA A 87 3.76 -14.33 5.99
N TRP A 88 3.89 -15.60 5.64
CA TRP A 88 4.38 -15.94 4.31
C TRP A 88 3.38 -15.46 3.26
N GLY A 89 2.08 -15.68 3.45
CA GLY A 89 1.02 -15.14 2.60
C GLY A 89 0.20 -14.02 3.26
N SER A 90 -0.82 -13.52 2.55
CA SER A 90 -1.74 -12.47 3.04
C SER A 90 -3.10 -13.00 3.53
N GLY A 91 -3.31 -14.32 3.51
CA GLY A 91 -4.61 -14.92 3.82
C GLY A 91 -4.92 -15.06 5.31
N ASP A 92 -3.91 -15.34 6.13
CA ASP A 92 -4.07 -15.77 7.52
C ASP A 92 -4.86 -14.78 8.38
N MET A 93 -4.59 -13.49 8.22
CA MET A 93 -5.21 -12.46 9.06
C MET A 93 -6.68 -12.22 8.73
N GLU A 94 -7.08 -12.39 7.46
CA GLU A 94 -8.50 -12.34 7.09
C GLU A 94 -9.24 -13.57 7.63
N VAL A 95 -8.64 -14.75 7.57
CA VAL A 95 -9.19 -15.99 8.15
C VAL A 95 -9.34 -15.84 9.67
N LEU A 96 -8.32 -15.31 10.35
CA LEU A 96 -8.37 -15.05 11.79
C LEU A 96 -9.50 -14.06 12.15
N ALA A 97 -9.61 -12.97 11.38
CA ALA A 97 -10.67 -11.96 11.57
C ALA A 97 -12.07 -12.52 11.27
N GLN A 98 -12.21 -13.42 10.30
CA GLN A 98 -13.45 -14.11 10.01
C GLN A 98 -13.89 -14.98 11.20
N ASN A 99 -12.96 -15.73 11.80
CA ASN A 99 -13.27 -16.57 12.96
C ASN A 99 -13.59 -15.73 14.21
N CYS A 100 -12.87 -14.64 14.45
CA CYS A 100 -13.20 -13.71 15.55
C CYS A 100 -14.63 -13.16 15.40
N ARG A 101 -15.02 -12.73 14.19
CA ARG A 101 -16.39 -12.28 13.89
C ARG A 101 -17.42 -13.37 14.11
N TYR A 102 -17.16 -14.60 13.64
CA TYR A 102 -18.06 -15.74 13.79
C TYR A 102 -18.33 -16.06 15.26
N TRP A 103 -17.28 -16.09 16.08
CA TRP A 103 -17.36 -16.36 17.52
C TRP A 103 -17.68 -15.13 18.38
N LYS A 104 -17.98 -13.98 17.75
CA LYS A 104 -18.33 -12.71 18.42
C LYS A 104 -17.26 -12.26 19.43
N MET A 105 -15.99 -12.46 19.09
CA MET A 105 -14.87 -12.00 19.90
C MET A 105 -14.59 -10.53 19.63
N GLU A 106 -14.41 -9.75 20.69
CA GLU A 106 -13.85 -8.40 20.62
C GLU A 106 -12.32 -8.51 20.63
N ALA A 107 -11.73 -8.79 19.46
CA ALA A 107 -10.27 -8.87 19.29
C ALA A 107 -9.78 -7.68 18.46
N ASP A 108 -8.83 -6.92 18.99
CA ASP A 108 -8.13 -5.91 18.20
C ASP A 108 -7.11 -6.59 17.27
N LEU A 109 -7.50 -6.70 16.01
CA LEU A 109 -6.68 -7.23 14.93
C LEU A 109 -6.08 -6.11 14.07
N SER A 110 -6.05 -4.86 14.55
CA SER A 110 -5.42 -3.72 13.86
C SER A 110 -3.89 -3.80 13.89
N LYS A 111 -3.38 -4.90 13.34
CA LYS A 111 -1.98 -5.29 13.33
C LYS A 111 -1.43 -5.05 11.92
N LYS A 112 -0.22 -4.51 11.83
CA LYS A 112 0.49 -4.38 10.56
C LYS A 112 0.97 -5.77 10.16
N VAL A 113 0.65 -6.19 8.94
CA VAL A 113 1.00 -7.52 8.42
C VAL A 113 1.94 -7.36 7.24
N TRP A 114 3.10 -7.97 7.34
CA TRP A 114 4.12 -7.99 6.31
C TRP A 114 3.96 -9.26 5.47
N ASP A 115 3.75 -9.08 4.17
CA ASP A 115 3.71 -10.15 3.17
C ASP A 115 5.14 -10.59 2.83
N LEU A 116 5.67 -11.54 3.61
CA LEU A 116 7.06 -11.98 3.51
C LEU A 116 7.32 -12.77 2.21
N GLN A 117 6.32 -13.43 1.63
CA GLN A 117 6.44 -14.01 0.29
C GLN A 117 6.71 -12.92 -0.75
N ARG A 118 5.98 -11.80 -0.69
CA ARG A 118 6.21 -10.70 -1.62
C ARG A 118 7.57 -10.06 -1.42
N ALA A 119 8.00 -9.84 -0.17
CA ALA A 119 9.34 -9.33 0.11
C ALA A 119 10.43 -10.28 -0.41
N PHE A 120 10.23 -11.59 -0.24
CA PHE A 120 11.14 -12.60 -0.78
C PHE A 120 11.18 -12.60 -2.31
N SER A 121 10.01 -12.57 -2.96
CA SER A 121 9.90 -12.48 -4.43
C SER A 121 10.63 -11.25 -4.99
N ILE A 122 10.48 -10.09 -4.34
CA ILE A 122 11.24 -8.88 -4.69
C ILE A 122 12.74 -9.11 -4.54
N THR A 123 13.16 -9.71 -3.43
CA THR A 123 14.58 -9.92 -3.14
C THR A 123 15.26 -10.84 -4.16
N VAL A 124 14.58 -11.90 -4.61
CA VAL A 124 15.11 -12.81 -5.63
C VAL A 124 14.81 -12.36 -7.07
N GLY A 125 14.21 -11.18 -7.25
CA GLY A 125 13.98 -10.55 -8.56
C GLY A 125 12.89 -11.21 -9.40
N THR A 126 11.94 -11.92 -8.79
CA THR A 126 10.83 -12.58 -9.51
C THR A 126 9.53 -11.78 -9.39
N GLY A 127 8.78 -11.71 -10.49
CA GLY A 127 7.43 -11.14 -10.51
C GLY A 127 6.34 -12.11 -10.02
N GLN A 128 6.70 -13.37 -9.71
CA GLN A 128 5.76 -14.40 -9.26
C GLN A 128 5.86 -14.64 -7.75
N SER A 129 4.73 -15.00 -7.11
CA SER A 129 4.71 -15.47 -5.73
C SER A 129 5.49 -16.77 -5.58
N VAL A 130 6.44 -16.81 -4.65
CA VAL A 130 7.22 -18.01 -4.34
C VAL A 130 6.58 -18.76 -3.16
N ALA A 131 6.14 -20.00 -3.38
CA ALA A 131 5.64 -20.85 -2.30
C ALA A 131 6.74 -21.12 -1.25
N LEU A 132 6.36 -21.25 0.03
CA LEU A 132 7.34 -21.37 1.13
C LEU A 132 8.31 -22.53 0.92
N TYR A 133 7.81 -23.72 0.54
CA TYR A 133 8.66 -24.87 0.28
C TYR A 133 9.71 -24.61 -0.81
N ARG A 134 9.37 -23.82 -1.84
CA ARG A 134 10.33 -23.45 -2.90
C ARG A 134 11.36 -22.45 -2.40
N ALA A 135 10.97 -21.55 -1.51
CA ALA A 135 11.91 -20.60 -0.92
C ALA A 135 12.89 -21.32 0.04
N VAL A 136 12.39 -22.25 0.85
CA VAL A 136 13.21 -23.14 1.70
C VAL A 136 14.21 -23.92 0.85
N GLU A 137 13.73 -24.57 -0.22
CA GLU A 137 14.58 -25.30 -1.17
C GLU A 137 15.62 -24.39 -1.84
N TYR A 138 15.19 -23.24 -2.37
CA TYR A 138 16.06 -22.26 -3.03
C TYR A 138 17.16 -21.74 -2.11
N CYS A 139 16.86 -21.51 -0.83
CA CYS A 139 17.82 -21.02 0.16
C CYS A 139 18.73 -22.13 0.72
N GLY A 140 18.52 -23.39 0.33
CA GLY A 140 19.28 -24.54 0.86
C GLY A 140 19.03 -24.80 2.34
N VAL A 141 17.85 -24.41 2.86
CA VAL A 141 17.47 -24.62 4.26
C VAL A 141 17.10 -26.09 4.46
N PRO A 142 17.71 -26.80 5.43
CA PRO A 142 17.28 -28.15 5.76
C PRO A 142 15.81 -28.19 6.16
N ALA A 143 15.04 -29.11 5.57
CA ALA A 143 13.60 -29.21 5.79
C ALA A 143 13.18 -30.53 6.49
N PRO A 144 13.53 -30.73 7.79
CA PRO A 144 13.18 -31.95 8.52
C PRO A 144 11.73 -31.97 9.00
N PHE A 145 11.06 -30.82 9.03
CA PHE A 145 9.66 -30.67 9.46
C PHE A 145 8.72 -30.64 8.25
N GLU A 146 7.53 -31.21 8.42
CA GLU A 146 6.51 -31.21 7.38
C GLU A 146 5.91 -29.82 7.17
N PHE A 147 5.68 -29.46 5.91
CA PHE A 147 4.88 -28.29 5.50
C PHE A 147 3.39 -28.52 5.75
N HIS A 148 2.61 -27.43 5.71
CA HIS A 148 1.18 -27.44 6.06
C HIS A 148 0.95 -27.74 7.55
N ASN A 149 1.86 -27.20 8.36
CA ASN A 149 1.78 -27.16 9.80
C ASN A 149 2.13 -25.74 10.22
N ALA A 150 1.17 -25.06 10.83
CA ALA A 150 1.28 -23.63 11.08
C ALA A 150 2.54 -23.25 11.88
N LEU A 151 2.97 -24.08 12.83
CA LEU A 151 4.19 -23.79 13.58
C LEU A 151 5.44 -24.03 12.73
N ASN A 152 5.51 -25.15 12.01
CA ASN A 152 6.67 -25.45 11.17
C ASN A 152 6.85 -24.40 10.07
N ASP A 153 5.74 -23.99 9.45
CA ASP A 153 5.74 -22.97 8.41
C ASP A 153 6.13 -21.59 8.96
N CYS A 154 5.80 -21.28 10.21
CA CYS A 154 6.36 -20.12 10.91
C CYS A 154 7.87 -20.22 11.12
N VAL A 155 8.39 -21.39 11.52
CA VAL A 155 9.83 -21.62 11.72
C VAL A 155 10.57 -21.47 10.40
N TYR A 156 10.10 -22.12 9.33
CA TYR A 156 10.69 -21.98 8.00
C TYR A 156 10.62 -20.54 7.50
N THR A 157 9.49 -19.86 7.68
CA THR A 157 9.34 -18.44 7.34
C THR A 157 10.38 -17.59 8.06
N ALA A 158 10.56 -17.80 9.37
CA ALA A 158 11.55 -17.07 10.16
C ALA A 158 12.99 -17.34 9.66
N VAL A 159 13.34 -18.58 9.36
CA VAL A 159 14.66 -18.93 8.80
C VAL A 159 14.87 -18.31 7.43
N VAL A 160 13.92 -18.50 6.50
CA VAL A 160 14.00 -17.96 5.13
C VAL A 160 14.01 -16.43 5.12
N SER A 161 13.44 -15.78 6.14
CA SER A 161 13.46 -14.32 6.25
C SER A 161 14.87 -13.72 6.31
N GLN A 162 15.91 -14.51 6.62
CA GLN A 162 17.32 -14.11 6.55
C GLN A 162 17.76 -13.68 5.14
N TRP A 163 17.11 -14.19 4.11
CA TRP A 163 17.40 -13.85 2.72
C TRP A 163 16.59 -12.64 2.23
N ILE A 164 15.66 -12.10 3.02
CA ILE A 164 14.87 -10.94 2.62
C ILE A 164 15.70 -9.67 2.80
N SER A 165 15.85 -8.90 1.72
CA SER A 165 16.60 -7.66 1.75
C SER A 165 15.82 -6.55 2.48
N PRO A 166 16.50 -5.65 3.22
CA PRO A 166 15.84 -4.48 3.81
C PRO A 166 15.07 -3.64 2.79
N ALA A 167 15.61 -3.47 1.58
CA ALA A 167 14.97 -2.74 0.50
C ALA A 167 13.63 -3.35 0.07
N ALA A 168 13.48 -4.68 0.13
CA ALA A 168 12.20 -5.32 -0.17
C ALA A 168 11.13 -5.02 0.90
N ILE A 169 11.52 -4.94 2.18
CA ILE A 169 10.64 -4.55 3.28
C ILE A 169 10.23 -3.06 3.15
N ASP A 170 11.16 -2.19 2.80
CA ASP A 170 10.87 -0.78 2.53
C ASP A 170 9.89 -0.62 1.35
N GLU A 171 10.04 -1.46 0.32
CA GLU A 171 9.13 -1.50 -0.83
C GLU A 171 7.71 -1.91 -0.43
N LEU A 172 7.55 -2.80 0.56
CA LEU A 172 6.24 -3.17 1.10
C LEU A 172 5.60 -2.07 1.95
N SER A 173 6.41 -1.30 2.67
CA SER A 173 5.94 -0.16 3.47
C SER A 173 5.35 0.95 2.62
N SER A 174 5.82 1.07 1.38
CA SER A 174 5.45 2.15 0.47
C SER A 174 4.12 1.89 -0.22
N PRO A 175 3.13 2.82 -0.14
CA PRO A 175 1.92 2.71 -0.93
C PRO A 175 2.22 2.55 -2.42
N ALA A 176 1.44 1.74 -3.14
CA ALA A 176 1.67 1.45 -4.56
C ALA A 176 1.75 2.71 -5.45
N TRP A 177 1.14 3.82 -5.03
CA TRP A 177 1.24 5.10 -5.75
C TRP A 177 2.65 5.71 -5.69
N VAL A 178 3.41 5.47 -4.62
CA VAL A 178 4.78 6.02 -4.41
C VAL A 178 5.70 5.56 -5.54
N LYS A 179 5.52 4.33 -6.03
CA LYS A 179 6.27 3.77 -7.17
C LYS A 179 6.09 4.54 -8.49
N LYS A 180 5.08 5.43 -8.58
CA LYS A 180 4.87 6.29 -9.77
C LYS A 180 5.78 7.51 -9.78
N PHE A 181 6.48 7.75 -8.67
CA PHE A 181 7.34 8.89 -8.43
C PHE A 181 8.80 8.43 -8.47
N THR A 182 9.68 9.28 -9.01
CA THR A 182 11.04 8.88 -9.40
C THR A 182 12.15 9.40 -8.47
N TRP A 183 11.83 10.15 -7.43
CA TRP A 183 12.82 10.71 -6.49
C TRP A 183 12.44 10.39 -5.04
N THR A 184 13.46 10.32 -4.19
CA THR A 184 13.32 10.08 -2.75
C THR A 184 13.76 11.27 -1.90
N SER A 185 14.72 12.08 -2.39
CA SER A 185 15.28 13.25 -1.71
C SER A 185 14.83 14.59 -2.30
N GLU A 186 14.75 15.65 -1.47
CA GLU A 186 14.32 16.97 -1.95
C GLU A 186 15.28 17.48 -3.04
N PRO A 187 14.79 17.76 -4.26
CA PRO A 187 15.65 18.33 -5.29
C PRO A 187 16.10 19.74 -4.88
N GLU A 188 17.38 20.05 -5.08
CA GLU A 188 17.92 21.38 -4.78
C GLU A 188 17.12 22.49 -5.46
N GLY A 189 16.86 23.57 -4.73
CA GLY A 189 16.10 24.72 -5.24
C GLY A 189 14.63 24.41 -5.61
N SER A 190 14.08 23.28 -5.18
CA SER A 190 12.70 22.91 -5.50
C SER A 190 11.65 23.71 -4.74
N SER A 191 12.04 24.38 -3.64
CA SER A 191 11.17 25.25 -2.84
C SER A 191 11.21 26.70 -3.33
N ARG A 192 10.04 27.30 -3.58
CA ARG A 192 9.92 28.72 -3.95
C ARG A 192 8.68 29.37 -3.36
N GLU A 193 8.78 30.65 -3.04
CA GLU A 193 7.65 31.47 -2.64
C GLU A 193 6.88 31.98 -3.85
N ILE A 194 5.55 31.99 -3.75
CA ILE A 194 4.64 32.41 -4.81
C ILE A 194 3.46 33.20 -4.23
N GLY A 195 3.00 34.17 -5.00
CA GLY A 195 1.97 35.14 -4.61
C GLY A 195 2.45 36.57 -4.83
N PRO A 196 1.75 37.56 -4.27
CA PRO A 196 0.51 37.42 -3.50
C PRO A 196 -0.71 37.05 -4.36
N PHE A 197 -1.74 36.49 -3.73
CA PHE A 197 -3.02 36.10 -4.35
C PHE A 197 -4.20 36.66 -3.56
N GLN A 198 -5.26 37.10 -4.24
CA GLN A 198 -6.46 37.63 -3.57
C GLN A 198 -7.23 36.57 -2.79
N THR A 199 -7.22 35.32 -3.26
CA THR A 199 -7.90 34.20 -2.62
C THR A 199 -7.05 32.93 -2.75
N ALA A 200 -7.23 31.99 -1.83
CA ALA A 200 -6.64 30.66 -1.95
C ALA A 200 -6.95 30.01 -3.32
N ARG A 201 -8.20 30.13 -3.79
CA ARG A 201 -8.62 29.62 -5.10
C ARG A 201 -7.86 30.25 -6.27
N SER A 202 -7.55 31.55 -6.21
CA SER A 202 -6.74 32.21 -7.24
C SER A 202 -5.29 31.71 -7.24
N GLY A 203 -4.71 31.46 -6.06
CA GLY A 203 -3.40 30.84 -5.90
C GLY A 203 -3.35 29.45 -6.54
N LEU A 204 -4.33 28.58 -6.24
CA LEU A 204 -4.42 27.22 -6.79
C LEU A 204 -4.57 27.17 -8.32
N ASN A 205 -5.19 28.19 -8.92
CA ASN A 205 -5.36 28.26 -10.37
C ASN A 205 -4.24 29.00 -11.10
N SER A 206 -3.37 29.70 -10.37
CA SER A 206 -2.33 30.56 -10.94
C SER A 206 -1.33 29.79 -11.80
N ARG A 207 -0.73 30.46 -12.79
CA ARG A 207 0.32 29.86 -13.62
C ARG A 207 1.56 29.52 -12.78
N THR A 208 1.91 30.37 -11.82
CA THR A 208 3.11 30.25 -10.99
C THR A 208 3.03 29.09 -9.98
N SER A 209 1.83 28.70 -9.53
CA SER A 209 1.65 27.49 -8.71
C SER A 209 1.57 26.20 -9.54
N ARG A 210 1.12 26.29 -10.79
CA ARG A 210 0.83 25.10 -11.61
C ARG A 210 1.91 24.71 -12.60
N LEU A 211 2.72 25.67 -13.07
CA LEU A 211 3.79 25.42 -14.02
C LEU A 211 5.06 25.03 -13.26
N MET A 212 5.38 23.74 -13.31
CA MET A 212 6.55 23.14 -12.70
C MET A 212 7.65 22.92 -13.73
N SER A 213 8.89 22.81 -13.25
CA SER A 213 10.02 22.36 -14.07
C SER A 213 10.50 21.05 -13.48
N CYS A 214 10.78 20.07 -14.33
CA CYS A 214 11.46 18.85 -13.93
C CYS A 214 12.81 19.23 -13.29
N PRO A 215 13.13 18.74 -12.08
CA PRO A 215 14.42 19.05 -11.44
C PRO A 215 15.60 18.40 -12.15
N LEU A 216 15.37 17.37 -12.98
CA LEU A 216 16.43 16.61 -13.66
C LEU A 216 16.74 17.16 -15.06
N CYS A 217 15.73 17.54 -15.85
CA CYS A 217 15.92 18.03 -17.23
C CYS A 217 15.34 19.42 -17.51
N GLY A 218 14.67 20.05 -16.55
CA GLY A 218 14.05 21.37 -16.73
C GLY A 218 12.75 21.40 -17.54
N GLU A 219 12.33 20.27 -18.13
CA GLU A 219 11.08 20.17 -18.91
C GLU A 219 9.88 20.68 -18.10
N LYS A 220 9.00 21.44 -18.75
CA LYS A 220 7.83 22.02 -18.08
C LYS A 220 6.68 21.03 -17.99
N GLY A 221 6.12 20.90 -16.79
CA GLY A 221 4.92 20.10 -16.55
C GLY A 221 3.86 20.89 -15.77
N TRP A 222 2.61 20.45 -15.90
CA TRP A 222 1.46 21.12 -15.31
C TRP A 222 0.87 20.33 -14.15
N VAL A 223 0.64 21.02 -13.03
CA VAL A 223 -0.32 20.57 -12.02
C VAL A 223 -1.73 20.89 -12.52
N ILE A 224 -2.52 19.83 -12.69
CA ILE A 224 -3.90 19.91 -13.19
C ILE A 224 -4.95 19.85 -12.07
N GLN A 225 -4.57 19.33 -10.91
CA GLN A 225 -5.45 19.16 -9.77
C GLN A 225 -4.67 19.27 -8.46
N TRP A 226 -5.35 19.76 -7.43
CA TRP A 226 -4.86 19.84 -6.07
C TRP A 226 -5.76 19.01 -5.15
N ARG A 227 -5.16 18.32 -4.19
CA ARG A 227 -5.80 17.50 -3.17
C ARG A 227 -5.48 18.09 -1.81
N SER A 228 -6.45 18.12 -0.90
CA SER A 228 -6.24 18.67 0.44
C SER A 228 -7.20 18.06 1.45
N ARG A 229 -6.67 17.69 2.61
CA ARG A 229 -7.49 17.31 3.79
C ARG A 229 -7.66 18.48 4.76
N ARG A 230 -6.65 19.36 4.82
CA ARG A 230 -6.60 20.54 5.69
C ARG A 230 -6.38 21.78 4.83
N GLU A 231 -7.25 22.79 4.99
CA GLU A 231 -7.08 24.07 4.29
C GLU A 231 -5.68 24.66 4.51
N GLY A 232 -5.15 25.28 3.46
CA GLY A 232 -3.80 25.84 3.45
C GLY A 232 -2.69 24.85 3.09
N VAL A 233 -2.92 23.53 3.06
CA VAL A 233 -1.95 22.55 2.56
C VAL A 233 -2.54 21.75 1.41
N TYR A 234 -1.90 21.83 0.25
CA TYR A 234 -2.36 21.22 -0.98
C TYR A 234 -1.28 20.35 -1.59
N PHE A 235 -1.68 19.22 -2.16
CA PHE A 235 -0.81 18.34 -2.90
C PHE A 235 -1.28 18.17 -4.34
N GLY A 236 -0.34 18.26 -5.27
CA GLY A 236 -0.57 18.08 -6.70
C GLY A 236 0.49 17.19 -7.30
N THR A 237 0.34 16.86 -8.58
CA THR A 237 1.38 16.12 -9.32
C THR A 237 1.57 16.74 -10.70
N PHE A 238 2.79 16.68 -11.22
CA PHE A 238 3.06 17.02 -12.62
C PHE A 238 3.89 15.92 -13.30
N PRO A 239 3.64 15.63 -14.59
CA PRO A 239 4.45 14.69 -15.35
C PRO A 239 5.66 15.37 -16.03
N CYS A 240 6.75 14.64 -16.16
CA CYS A 240 7.86 14.82 -17.10
C CYS A 240 7.86 13.60 -18.03
N ARG A 241 8.20 13.79 -19.31
CA ARG A 241 8.15 12.69 -20.29
C ARG A 241 9.25 11.66 -20.05
N GLU A 242 10.42 12.14 -19.65
CA GLU A 242 11.61 11.30 -19.45
C GLU A 242 11.69 10.77 -18.01
N HIS A 243 11.37 11.60 -17.03
CA HIS A 243 11.66 11.34 -15.62
C HIS A 243 10.43 10.99 -14.78
N GLY A 244 9.30 10.65 -15.42
CA GLY A 244 8.10 10.20 -14.73
C GLY A 244 7.32 11.33 -14.04
N ARG A 245 6.67 11.02 -12.91
CA ARG A 245 5.79 11.97 -12.20
C ARG A 245 6.47 12.54 -10.97
N PHE A 246 6.13 13.78 -10.67
CA PHE A 246 6.61 14.51 -9.50
C PHE A 246 5.45 14.94 -8.60
N LEU A 247 5.64 14.85 -7.29
CA LEU A 247 4.71 15.28 -6.24
C LEU A 247 5.04 16.72 -5.90
N VAL A 248 4.02 17.54 -5.80
CA VAL A 248 4.13 18.97 -5.51
C VAL A 248 3.37 19.25 -4.23
N ARG A 249 4.00 19.92 -3.28
CA ARG A 249 3.35 20.46 -2.09
C ARG A 249 3.22 21.97 -2.24
N PHE A 250 2.02 22.49 -1.98
CA PHE A 250 1.75 23.91 -1.95
C PHE A 250 1.13 24.26 -0.60
N VAL A 251 1.89 24.98 0.22
CA VAL A 251 1.42 25.51 1.50
C VAL A 251 1.08 26.98 1.31
N MET A 252 -0.10 27.42 1.74
CA MET A 252 -0.58 28.77 1.51
C MET A 252 -1.30 29.29 2.74
N SER A 253 -1.00 30.53 3.12
CA SER A 253 -1.56 31.22 4.27
C SER A 253 -1.88 32.67 3.93
N PRO A 254 -2.90 33.27 4.56
CA PRO A 254 -3.13 34.71 4.47
C PRO A 254 -2.01 35.46 5.20
N GLY A 255 -1.53 36.56 4.60
CA GLY A 255 -0.68 37.54 5.27
C GLY A 255 -1.50 38.54 6.09
N GLU A 256 -0.81 39.43 6.80
CA GLU A 256 -1.44 40.51 7.59
C GLU A 256 -2.26 41.47 6.72
N ASP A 257 -1.90 41.61 5.44
CA ASP A 257 -2.60 42.39 4.42
C ASP A 257 -3.84 41.68 3.84
N GLY A 258 -4.20 40.49 4.35
CA GLY A 258 -5.28 39.66 3.84
C GLY A 258 -4.97 38.97 2.50
N LEU A 259 -3.78 39.18 1.93
CA LEU A 259 -3.36 38.52 0.69
C LEU A 259 -2.72 37.17 1.00
N PHE A 260 -3.07 36.17 0.19
CA PHE A 260 -2.51 34.84 0.32
C PHE A 260 -1.11 34.78 -0.30
N ARG A 261 -0.16 34.27 0.47
CA ARG A 261 1.18 33.90 0.02
C ARG A 261 1.38 32.42 0.27
N GLY A 262 2.21 31.78 -0.54
CA GLY A 262 2.48 30.38 -0.30
C GLY A 262 3.83 29.92 -0.79
N ARG A 263 4.21 28.74 -0.32
CA ARG A 263 5.44 28.05 -0.64
C ARG A 263 5.12 26.80 -1.43
N LEU A 264 5.71 26.71 -2.62
CA LEU A 264 5.62 25.57 -3.52
C LEU A 264 6.91 24.76 -3.39
N SER A 265 6.84 23.45 -3.20
CA SER A 265 8.02 22.58 -3.13
C SER A 265 7.80 21.21 -3.77
N LEU A 266 8.91 20.52 -4.07
CA LEU A 266 8.92 19.08 -4.39
C LEU A 266 9.43 18.33 -3.16
N PRO A 267 8.53 17.96 -2.23
CA PRO A 267 8.98 17.37 -0.96
C PRO A 267 9.68 16.02 -1.19
N PRO A 268 10.63 15.63 -0.32
CA PRO A 268 11.15 14.27 -0.29
C PRO A 268 10.03 13.28 0.05
N LEU A 269 10.12 12.06 -0.46
CA LEU A 269 9.11 11.01 -0.20
C LEU A 269 9.40 10.29 1.13
N THR A 270 9.40 11.05 2.22
CA THR A 270 9.46 10.51 3.59
C THR A 270 8.10 9.93 4.01
N ASP A 271 8.09 9.07 5.02
CA ASP A 271 6.84 8.49 5.58
C ASP A 271 5.82 9.56 5.94
N ALA A 272 6.24 10.67 6.56
CA ALA A 272 5.38 11.79 6.88
C ALA A 272 4.76 12.44 5.64
N THR A 273 5.52 12.58 4.54
CA THR A 273 5.00 13.13 3.27
C THR A 273 4.05 12.15 2.61
N ILE A 274 4.38 10.85 2.61
CA ILE A 274 3.56 9.77 2.06
C ILE A 274 2.22 9.71 2.80
N GLN A 275 2.22 9.76 4.12
CA GLN A 275 1.03 9.79 4.95
C GLN A 275 0.18 11.04 4.65
N ALA A 276 0.80 12.23 4.67
CA ALA A 276 0.10 13.49 4.42
C ALA A 276 -0.54 13.55 3.02
N TYR A 277 0.14 13.03 1.99
CA TYR A 277 -0.45 12.93 0.65
C TYR A 277 -1.59 11.90 0.61
N SER A 278 -1.42 10.74 1.25
CA SER A 278 -2.43 9.68 1.30
C SER A 278 -3.71 10.16 2.00
N GLU A 279 -3.58 10.98 3.06
CA GLU A 279 -4.69 11.65 3.72
C GLU A 279 -5.33 12.73 2.83
N ALA A 280 -4.52 13.54 2.14
CA ALA A 280 -5.01 14.54 1.20
C ALA A 280 -5.80 13.92 0.04
N MET A 281 -5.43 12.72 -0.42
CA MET A 281 -6.17 11.97 -1.44
C MET A 281 -7.59 11.59 -1.01
N LYS A 282 -7.80 11.39 0.30
CA LYS A 282 -9.13 11.17 0.92
C LYS A 282 -9.88 12.47 1.18
N GLY A 283 -9.28 13.62 0.89
CA GLY A 283 -9.82 14.95 1.13
C GLY A 283 -10.50 15.60 -0.08
N GLN A 284 -10.61 16.92 -0.05
CA GLN A 284 -11.17 17.73 -1.11
C GLN A 284 -10.29 17.71 -2.37
N LEU A 285 -10.95 17.68 -3.52
CA LEU A 285 -10.33 17.79 -4.84
C LEU A 285 -10.63 19.17 -5.43
N HIS A 286 -9.58 19.91 -5.77
CA HIS A 286 -9.69 21.14 -6.56
C HIS A 286 -9.13 20.89 -7.97
N SER A 287 -10.03 20.79 -8.96
CA SER A 287 -9.66 20.74 -10.38
C SER A 287 -9.30 22.13 -10.89
N CYS A 288 -8.09 22.29 -11.42
CA CYS A 288 -7.61 23.59 -11.88
C CYS A 288 -8.31 23.99 -13.19
N LYS A 289 -8.80 25.23 -13.26
CA LYS A 289 -9.40 25.77 -14.48
C LYS A 289 -8.32 26.07 -15.52
N ALA A 290 -8.62 25.91 -16.80
CA ALA A 290 -7.74 26.41 -17.86
C ALA A 290 -7.50 27.91 -17.64
N LEU A 291 -6.24 28.35 -17.70
CA LEU A 291 -5.93 29.79 -17.74
C LEU A 291 -6.63 30.34 -18.97
N GLY A 292 -7.59 31.25 -18.79
CA GLY A 292 -8.44 31.76 -19.87
C GLY A 292 -7.58 32.34 -20.98
N GLY A 293 -7.34 31.56 -22.04
CA GLY A 293 -6.77 32.08 -23.27
C GLY A 293 -7.81 32.99 -23.89
N ARG A 294 -7.53 34.30 -24.00
CA ARG A 294 -8.31 35.17 -24.88
C ARG A 294 -8.32 34.48 -26.26
N ARG A 295 -9.48 33.97 -26.68
CA ARG A 295 -9.69 33.53 -28.07
C ARG A 295 -9.31 34.73 -28.95
N ARG A 296 -8.18 34.66 -29.66
CA ARG A 296 -7.88 35.59 -30.75
C ARG A 296 -9.04 35.45 -31.75
N ARG A 297 -9.95 36.42 -31.77
CA ARG A 297 -10.94 36.56 -32.84
C ARG A 297 -10.13 36.67 -34.13
N ARG A 298 -10.15 35.63 -34.98
CA ARG A 298 -9.64 35.71 -36.34
C ARG A 298 -10.48 36.78 -37.04
N GLY A 299 -9.90 37.94 -37.30
CA GLY A 299 -10.51 39.01 -38.08
C GLY A 299 -10.86 38.47 -39.48
N GLY A 300 -12.12 38.64 -39.87
CA GLY A 300 -12.61 38.23 -41.17
C GLY A 300 -11.86 38.96 -42.28
N ARG A 301 -11.23 38.19 -43.17
CA ARG A 301 -10.73 38.71 -44.44
C ARG A 301 -11.91 38.72 -45.42
N ARG A 302 -12.54 39.87 -45.61
CA ARG A 302 -13.44 40.12 -46.74
C ARG A 302 -12.64 39.86 -48.02
N ARG A 303 -13.07 38.90 -48.84
CA ARG A 303 -12.66 38.79 -50.24
C ARG A 303 -13.71 39.50 -51.08
N SER A 304 -13.32 40.62 -51.66
CA SER A 304 -13.97 41.25 -52.82
C SER A 304 -13.86 40.32 -54.04
N GLY A 305 -14.84 40.42 -54.96
CA GLY A 305 -14.86 39.78 -56.30
C GLY A 305 -13.63 40.14 -57.15
N ASP A 306 -13.40 39.53 -58.32
CA ASP A 306 -14.36 39.35 -59.40
C ASP A 306 -14.01 38.21 -60.39
N GLU A 307 -15.03 37.78 -61.14
CA GLU A 307 -15.04 37.32 -62.55
C GLU A 307 -14.11 36.19 -63.05
N ALA A 308 -14.71 35.08 -63.50
CA ALA A 308 -15.03 34.88 -64.92
C ALA A 308 -15.55 33.45 -65.15
N ARG A 309 -16.68 33.36 -65.86
CA ARG A 309 -17.46 32.17 -66.15
C ARG A 309 -17.60 32.09 -67.67
N GLU A 310 -17.11 31.02 -68.30
CA GLU A 310 -17.49 30.49 -69.63
C GLU A 310 -16.48 29.38 -70.00
N LYS A 311 -16.80 28.23 -70.59
CA LYS A 311 -17.93 27.77 -71.42
C LYS A 311 -18.13 26.25 -71.24
N ALA A 312 -19.37 25.84 -71.44
CA ALA A 312 -19.79 24.46 -71.63
C ALA A 312 -19.59 24.03 -73.10
N SER A 313 -19.19 22.78 -73.32
CA SER A 313 -19.86 21.82 -74.21
C SER A 313 -19.29 20.42 -73.99
#